data_AF-A0A960BUL3-F1
#
_entry.id   AF-A0A960BUL3-F1
#
_cell.length_a   1.000
_cell.length_b   1.000
_cell.length_c   1.000
_cell.angle_alpha   90.00
_cell.angle_beta   90.00
_cell.angle_gamma   90.00
#
_symmetry.space_group_name_H-M   'P 1'
#
loop_
_entity.id
_entity.type
_entity.pdbx_description
1 polymer ?
#
loop_
_entity_poly.entity_id
_entity_poly.type
_entity_poly.pdbx_seq_one_letter_code
_entity_poly.pdbx_strand_id
1 'polypeptide(L)'
;ESFFYRYLRELKRRNAKVDAVSVHLYPINPRQGPDARVASVRAVRRVMRRVGLKKKQLWDTEVNYGDRRSGAYRVVPKPKKAAGYVSRTYLDSARYRISRTFWYGWDINVLGVSLSKADGTPTRPGRAFLTTRDWLTAGSWKGCKTKRGVTTCKVGKSKIVYARKKTTVKRTKRIDTVCKLTGKCKPADKRIRVAPAPIRLT
;
A
#
# COMPACT_ATOMS: atom_id res chain seq x y z
N GLU A 1 -2.11 -4.03 -27.82
CA GLU A 1 -1.41 -4.94 -26.87
C GLU A 1 -0.35 -4.15 -26.10
N SER A 2 -0.07 -4.43 -24.81
CA SER A 2 0.93 -3.66 -24.03
C SER A 2 2.35 -4.24 -24.11
N PHE A 3 3.39 -3.43 -23.88
CA PHE A 3 4.78 -3.90 -23.77
C PHE A 3 4.92 -5.06 -22.78
N PHE A 4 4.37 -4.91 -21.57
CA PHE A 4 4.45 -5.92 -20.52
C PHE A 4 3.85 -7.27 -20.95
N TYR A 5 2.76 -7.27 -21.70
CA TYR A 5 2.18 -8.51 -22.22
C TYR A 5 3.08 -9.13 -23.30
N ARG A 6 3.60 -8.34 -24.25
CA ARG A 6 4.52 -8.83 -25.30
C ARG A 6 5.77 -9.47 -24.68
N TYR A 7 6.36 -8.79 -23.70
CA TYR A 7 7.56 -9.25 -23.00
C TYR A 7 7.32 -10.58 -22.28
N LEU A 8 6.26 -10.70 -21.47
CA LEU A 8 5.98 -11.94 -20.75
C LEU A 8 5.54 -13.08 -21.68
N ARG A 9 4.85 -12.78 -22.78
CA ARG A 9 4.51 -13.78 -23.82
C ARG A 9 5.78 -14.34 -24.44
N GLU A 10 6.76 -13.48 -24.75
CA GLU A 10 8.02 -13.88 -25.34
C GLU A 10 8.88 -14.71 -24.39
N LEU A 11 8.95 -14.35 -23.10
CA LEU A 11 9.61 -15.18 -22.08
C LEU A 11 9.04 -16.60 -22.03
N LYS A 12 7.71 -16.72 -22.10
CA LYS A 12 7.05 -18.03 -22.18
C LYS A 12 7.39 -18.77 -23.46
N ARG A 13 7.37 -18.10 -24.62
CA ARG A 13 7.72 -18.70 -25.92
C ARG A 13 9.13 -19.27 -25.92
N ARG A 14 10.06 -18.60 -25.25
CA ARG A 14 11.46 -19.03 -25.09
C ARG A 14 11.67 -20.07 -23.98
N ASN A 15 10.61 -20.55 -23.33
CA ASN A 15 10.69 -21.45 -22.18
C ASN A 15 11.61 -20.94 -21.05
N ALA A 16 11.68 -19.61 -20.86
CA ALA A 16 12.53 -19.01 -19.84
C ALA A 16 12.05 -19.41 -18.44
N LYS A 17 13.00 -19.78 -17.57
CA LYS A 17 12.70 -20.04 -16.15
C LYS A 17 12.47 -18.71 -15.43
N VAL A 18 11.23 -18.48 -15.00
CA VAL A 18 10.83 -17.26 -14.29
C VAL A 18 10.32 -17.63 -12.91
N ASP A 19 10.95 -17.12 -11.85
CA ASP A 19 10.51 -17.33 -10.46
C ASP A 19 9.63 -16.21 -9.95
N ALA A 20 9.95 -14.99 -10.36
CA ALA A 20 9.22 -13.77 -10.01
C ALA A 20 9.10 -12.86 -11.23
N VAL A 21 8.02 -12.06 -11.22
CA VAL A 21 7.84 -10.94 -12.14
C VAL A 21 7.96 -9.66 -11.34
N SER A 22 8.92 -8.82 -11.68
CA SER A 22 9.08 -7.49 -11.11
C SER A 22 8.35 -6.44 -11.95
N VAL A 23 7.82 -5.41 -11.28
CA VAL A 23 7.14 -4.27 -11.87
C VAL A 23 7.38 -3.03 -11.00
N HIS A 24 7.31 -1.84 -11.59
CA HIS A 24 7.34 -0.57 -10.86
C HIS A 24 5.94 0.05 -10.93
N LEU A 25 5.21 0.08 -9.82
CA LEU A 25 3.77 0.42 -9.83
C LEU A 25 3.50 1.87 -9.40
N TYR A 26 4.29 2.80 -9.94
CA TYR A 26 3.96 4.23 -9.87
C TYR A 26 2.62 4.51 -10.57
N PRO A 27 1.76 5.38 -10.01
CA PRO A 27 0.62 5.89 -10.76
C PRO A 27 1.08 6.71 -11.96
N ILE A 28 0.44 6.49 -13.12
CA ILE A 28 0.71 7.25 -14.35
C ILE A 28 0.51 8.76 -14.12
N ASN A 29 -0.56 9.13 -13.40
CA ASN A 29 -0.78 10.52 -13.00
C ASN A 29 -0.22 10.76 -11.59
N PRO A 30 0.77 11.65 -11.40
CA PRO A 30 1.42 11.87 -10.11
C PRO A 30 0.51 12.45 -9.03
N ARG A 31 -0.68 12.97 -9.39
CA ARG A 31 -1.73 13.41 -8.45
C ARG A 31 -2.49 12.25 -7.81
N GLN A 32 -2.41 11.05 -8.38
CA GLN A 32 -3.11 9.86 -7.91
C GLN A 32 -2.37 9.19 -6.74
N GLY A 33 -3.07 8.27 -6.08
CA GLY A 33 -2.59 7.58 -4.89
C GLY A 33 -2.71 6.07 -5.00
N PRO A 34 -2.72 5.35 -3.87
CA PRO A 34 -2.74 3.89 -3.82
C PRO A 34 -3.89 3.22 -4.57
N ASP A 35 -5.06 3.88 -4.70
CA ASP A 35 -6.18 3.32 -5.48
C ASP A 35 -5.82 3.16 -6.97
N ALA A 36 -5.01 4.06 -7.54
CA ALA A 36 -4.52 3.93 -8.91
C ALA A 36 -3.48 2.81 -9.03
N ARG A 37 -2.57 2.68 -8.05
CA ARG A 37 -1.66 1.55 -7.96
C ARG A 37 -2.40 0.21 -7.92
N VAL A 38 -3.49 0.11 -7.14
CA VAL A 38 -4.33 -1.10 -7.09
C VAL A 38 -4.93 -1.44 -8.46
N ALA A 39 -5.29 -0.46 -9.28
CA ALA A 39 -5.73 -0.71 -10.65
C ALA A 39 -4.59 -1.32 -11.49
N SER A 40 -3.37 -0.80 -11.38
CA SER A 40 -2.18 -1.36 -12.04
C SER A 40 -1.88 -2.80 -11.58
N VAL A 41 -1.99 -3.10 -10.28
CA VAL A 41 -1.85 -4.48 -9.76
C VAL A 41 -2.83 -5.43 -10.44
N ARG A 42 -4.10 -5.02 -10.60
CA ARG A 42 -5.12 -5.82 -11.28
C ARG A 42 -4.80 -6.04 -12.76
N ALA A 43 -4.28 -5.02 -13.43
CA ALA A 43 -3.85 -5.12 -14.83
C ALA A 43 -2.68 -6.11 -14.98
N VAL A 44 -1.65 -5.98 -14.14
CA VAL A 44 -0.50 -6.91 -14.11
C VAL A 44 -0.95 -8.35 -13.87
N ARG A 45 -1.79 -8.60 -12.87
CA ARG A 45 -2.33 -9.94 -12.59
C ARG A 45 -3.15 -10.51 -13.74
N ARG A 46 -3.85 -9.68 -14.51
CA ARG A 46 -4.58 -10.11 -15.71
C ARG A 46 -3.61 -10.58 -16.79
N VAL A 47 -2.53 -9.84 -17.03
CA VAL A 47 -1.48 -10.22 -17.99
C VAL A 47 -0.79 -11.51 -17.56
N MET A 48 -0.30 -11.58 -16.31
CA MET A 48 0.34 -12.79 -15.78
C MET A 48 -0.55 -14.02 -15.91
N ARG A 49 -1.86 -13.90 -15.69
CA ARG A 49 -2.80 -15.01 -15.89
C ARG A 49 -2.92 -15.42 -17.35
N ARG A 50 -3.04 -14.47 -18.28
CA ARG A 50 -3.15 -14.75 -19.73
C ARG A 50 -1.93 -15.49 -20.27
N VAL A 51 -0.74 -15.14 -19.78
CA VAL A 51 0.51 -15.80 -20.20
C VAL A 51 0.90 -17.00 -19.33
N GLY A 52 0.01 -17.53 -18.48
CA GLY A 52 0.28 -18.74 -17.68
C GLY A 52 1.20 -18.55 -16.46
N LEU A 53 1.60 -17.33 -16.12
CA LEU A 53 2.45 -16.99 -14.97
C LEU A 53 1.66 -16.69 -13.68
N LYS A 54 0.38 -17.07 -13.58
CA LYS A 54 -0.50 -16.74 -12.44
C LYS A 54 0.03 -17.18 -11.07
N LYS A 55 0.82 -18.27 -11.03
CA LYS A 55 1.39 -18.85 -9.81
C LYS A 55 2.73 -18.22 -9.41
N LYS A 56 3.37 -17.46 -10.31
CA LYS A 56 4.68 -16.83 -10.04
C LYS A 56 4.53 -15.65 -9.10
N GLN A 57 5.60 -15.38 -8.35
CA GLN A 57 5.62 -14.26 -7.41
C GLN A 57 5.52 -12.94 -8.19
N LEU A 58 4.85 -11.97 -7.59
CA LEU A 58 4.81 -10.58 -8.10
C LEU A 58 5.57 -9.70 -7.12
N TRP A 59 6.59 -9.01 -7.59
CA TRP A 59 7.36 -8.06 -6.80
C TRP A 59 7.10 -6.66 -7.35
N ASP A 60 6.74 -5.73 -6.47
CA ASP A 60 6.71 -4.30 -6.79
C ASP A 60 8.04 -3.71 -6.34
N THR A 61 9.01 -3.66 -7.26
CA THR A 61 10.41 -3.31 -6.93
C THR A 61 10.63 -1.81 -6.80
N GLU A 62 9.69 -0.99 -7.24
CA GLU A 62 9.71 0.45 -6.96
C GLU A 62 8.31 1.05 -6.95
N VAL A 63 8.02 1.79 -5.88
CA VAL A 63 6.82 2.63 -5.81
C VAL A 63 7.00 3.85 -4.90
N ASN A 64 6.44 4.96 -5.34
CA ASN A 64 6.23 6.20 -4.58
C ASN A 64 5.01 6.95 -5.20
N TYR A 65 4.70 8.14 -4.69
CA TYR A 65 3.61 8.99 -5.15
C TYR A 65 4.03 10.44 -5.22
N GLY A 66 3.64 11.10 -6.31
CA GLY A 66 4.07 12.46 -6.58
C GLY A 66 5.53 12.53 -7.03
N ASP A 67 5.95 13.72 -7.41
CA ASP A 67 7.26 13.98 -7.99
C ASP A 67 7.75 15.36 -7.53
N ARG A 68 9.06 15.49 -7.25
CA ARG A 68 9.70 16.77 -6.89
C ARG A 68 10.69 17.25 -7.95
N ARG A 69 11.05 16.41 -8.92
CA ARG A 69 12.10 16.69 -9.90
C ARG A 69 11.73 17.89 -10.77
N SER A 70 12.73 18.68 -11.13
CA SER A 70 12.59 19.77 -12.11
C SER A 70 12.14 19.20 -13.46
N GLY A 71 11.33 19.95 -14.21
CA GLY A 71 10.76 19.50 -15.49
C GLY A 71 9.62 18.48 -15.39
N ALA A 72 9.36 17.91 -14.20
CA ALA A 72 8.21 17.06 -13.94
C ALA A 72 7.02 17.87 -13.42
N TYR A 73 5.81 17.30 -13.53
CA TYR A 73 4.63 17.86 -12.90
C TYR A 73 4.74 17.72 -11.37
N ARG A 74 5.28 18.76 -10.71
CA ARG A 74 5.62 18.74 -9.27
C ARG A 74 4.39 18.53 -8.41
N VAL A 75 4.31 17.37 -7.78
CA VAL A 75 3.24 16.99 -6.86
C VAL A 75 3.85 16.44 -5.60
N VAL A 76 3.65 17.14 -4.49
CA VAL A 76 4.12 16.71 -3.16
C VAL A 76 2.90 16.51 -2.25
N PRO A 77 2.50 15.27 -1.96
CA PRO A 77 1.38 15.04 -1.05
C PRO A 77 1.70 15.57 0.36
N LYS A 78 0.75 16.29 0.98
CA LYS A 78 0.88 16.75 2.36
C LYS A 78 1.25 15.58 3.30
N PRO A 79 2.07 15.78 4.36
CA PRO A 79 2.61 14.68 5.17
C PRO A 79 1.59 13.68 5.73
N LYS A 80 0.40 14.16 6.12
CA LYS A 80 -0.70 13.29 6.60
C LYS A 80 -1.27 12.40 5.49
N LYS A 81 -1.39 12.91 4.27
CA LYS A 81 -1.85 12.17 3.09
C LYS A 81 -0.79 11.17 2.64
N ALA A 82 0.47 11.60 2.59
CA ALA A 82 1.63 10.76 2.30
C ALA A 82 1.75 9.56 3.27
N ALA A 83 1.54 9.77 4.57
CA ALA A 83 1.50 8.68 5.55
C ALA A 83 0.41 7.64 5.25
N GLY A 84 -0.79 8.10 4.87
CA GLY A 84 -1.86 7.22 4.40
C GLY A 84 -1.48 6.44 3.14
N TYR A 85 -0.76 7.07 2.21
CA TYR A 85 -0.29 6.44 0.98
C TYR A 85 0.71 5.31 1.24
N VAL A 86 1.71 5.57 2.09
CA VAL A 86 2.69 4.55 2.51
C VAL A 86 1.98 3.36 3.15
N SER A 87 1.15 3.61 4.17
CA SER A 87 0.44 2.53 4.87
C SER A 87 -0.45 1.71 3.94
N ARG A 88 -1.23 2.38 3.08
CA ARG A 88 -2.09 1.71 2.08
C ARG A 88 -1.29 0.89 1.09
N THR A 89 -0.08 1.31 0.71
CA THR A 89 0.77 0.59 -0.24
C THR A 89 1.10 -0.81 0.29
N TYR A 90 1.58 -0.91 1.53
CA TYR A 90 1.94 -2.19 2.14
C TYR A 90 0.71 -3.04 2.52
N LEU A 91 -0.37 -2.41 3.01
CA LEU A 91 -1.63 -3.13 3.28
C LEU A 91 -2.25 -3.71 2.01
N ASP A 92 -2.27 -2.93 0.93
CA ASP A 92 -2.79 -3.38 -0.35
C ASP A 92 -1.86 -4.43 -0.98
N SER A 93 -0.54 -4.34 -0.79
CA SER A 93 0.39 -5.42 -1.17
C SER A 93 0.06 -6.74 -0.48
N ALA A 94 -0.14 -6.74 0.84
CA ALA A 94 -0.56 -7.93 1.59
C ALA A 94 -1.93 -8.44 1.11
N ARG A 95 -2.90 -7.52 0.92
CA ARG A 95 -4.25 -7.84 0.43
C ARG A 95 -4.26 -8.48 -0.96
N TYR A 96 -3.43 -7.98 -1.88
CA TYR A 96 -3.38 -8.45 -3.27
C TYR A 96 -2.23 -9.45 -3.53
N ARG A 97 -1.66 -10.01 -2.45
CA ARG A 97 -0.64 -11.07 -2.48
C ARG A 97 0.60 -10.70 -3.29
N ILE A 98 1.03 -9.44 -3.23
CA ILE A 98 2.32 -9.01 -3.75
C ILE A 98 3.38 -9.53 -2.77
N SER A 99 4.32 -10.32 -3.26
CA SER A 99 5.27 -11.05 -2.41
C SER A 99 6.33 -10.14 -1.80
N ARG A 100 6.77 -9.12 -2.55
CA ARG A 100 7.73 -8.11 -2.09
C ARG A 100 7.33 -6.74 -2.62
N THR A 101 7.46 -5.70 -1.79
CA THR A 101 7.18 -4.32 -2.17
C THR A 101 8.25 -3.43 -1.61
N PHE A 102 8.88 -2.65 -2.48
CA PHE A 102 9.99 -1.78 -2.13
C PHE A 102 9.59 -0.33 -2.38
N TRP A 103 9.72 0.47 -1.34
CA TRP A 103 9.48 1.90 -1.43
C TRP A 103 10.70 2.60 -2.00
N TYR A 104 10.50 3.44 -3.02
CA TYR A 104 11.59 4.17 -3.65
C TYR A 104 11.55 5.64 -3.24
N GLY A 105 12.43 6.18 -2.39
CA GLY A 105 13.40 5.53 -1.52
C GLY A 105 13.23 6.00 -0.08
N TRP A 106 14.10 5.52 0.81
CA TRP A 106 14.05 5.89 2.24
C TRP A 106 14.46 7.36 2.44
N ASP A 107 15.58 7.75 1.84
CA ASP A 107 16.40 8.94 2.12
C ASP A 107 16.79 9.76 0.88
N ILE A 108 16.53 9.28 -0.33
CA ILE A 108 16.93 9.94 -1.60
C ILE A 108 16.25 11.30 -1.90
N ASN A 109 15.15 11.65 -1.20
CA ASN A 109 14.39 12.91 -1.31
C ASN A 109 14.02 13.44 -2.73
N VAL A 110 14.09 12.63 -3.79
CA VAL A 110 13.79 13.06 -5.18
C VAL A 110 12.34 12.94 -5.63
N LEU A 111 11.56 12.00 -5.06
CA LEU A 111 10.15 11.80 -5.41
C LEU A 111 9.22 12.57 -4.48
N GLY A 112 7.90 12.43 -4.59
CA GLY A 112 6.93 13.21 -3.81
C GLY A 112 6.82 12.86 -2.32
N VAL A 113 7.30 11.70 -1.88
CA VAL A 113 7.22 11.27 -0.48
C VAL A 113 8.55 10.68 0.02
N SER A 114 9.13 11.33 1.03
CA SER A 114 10.38 10.91 1.69
C SER A 114 10.06 10.23 3.02
N LEU A 115 10.78 9.17 3.38
CA LEU A 115 10.55 8.42 4.63
C LEU A 115 11.44 8.91 5.77
N SER A 116 12.61 9.45 5.48
CA SER A 116 13.48 10.14 6.43
C SER A 116 13.68 11.61 6.06
N LYS A 117 14.11 12.39 7.06
CA LYS A 117 14.75 13.69 6.84
C LYS A 117 16.24 13.49 6.58
N ALA A 118 16.96 14.57 6.29
CA ALA A 118 18.41 14.56 6.10
C ALA A 118 19.18 14.04 7.33
N ASP A 119 18.69 14.30 8.54
CA ASP A 119 19.26 13.81 9.81
C ASP A 119 18.96 12.32 10.09
N GLY A 120 18.39 11.59 9.13
CA GLY A 120 17.99 10.19 9.27
C GLY A 120 16.70 9.98 10.08
N THR A 121 16.16 11.01 10.75
CA THR A 121 14.94 10.85 11.56
C THR A 121 13.73 10.56 10.68
N PRO A 122 12.84 9.63 11.07
CA PRO A 122 11.65 9.33 10.28
C PRO A 122 10.74 10.55 10.12
N THR A 123 10.30 10.80 8.90
CA THR A 123 9.21 11.73 8.60
C THR A 123 7.88 11.13 9.08
N ARG A 124 6.78 11.88 8.93
CA ARG A 124 5.44 11.32 9.21
C ARG A 124 5.12 10.10 8.32
N PRO A 125 5.42 10.09 7.01
CA PRO A 125 5.39 8.89 6.18
C PRO A 125 6.30 7.75 6.66
N GLY A 126 7.54 8.05 7.08
CA GLY A 126 8.45 7.03 7.65
C GLY A 126 7.90 6.37 8.91
N ARG A 127 7.37 7.15 9.85
CA ARG A 127 6.66 6.59 11.02
C ARG A 127 5.46 5.73 10.64
N ALA A 128 4.74 6.11 9.58
CA ALA A 128 3.62 5.31 9.09
C ALA A 128 4.07 3.98 8.47
N PHE A 129 5.24 3.93 7.82
CA PHE A 129 5.86 2.68 7.38
C PHE A 129 6.13 1.76 8.57
N LEU A 130 6.87 2.24 9.58
CA LEU A 130 7.21 1.47 10.79
C LEU A 130 5.95 0.97 11.50
N THR A 131 4.98 1.88 11.74
CA THR A 131 3.69 1.53 12.36
C THR A 131 2.92 0.46 11.56
N THR A 132 2.93 0.56 10.22
CA THR A 132 2.23 -0.40 9.36
C THR A 132 2.91 -1.76 9.37
N ARG A 133 4.25 -1.80 9.39
CA ARG A 133 5.03 -3.02 9.55
C ARG A 133 4.64 -3.70 10.85
N ASP A 134 4.68 -2.98 11.97
CA ASP A 134 4.37 -3.53 13.29
C ASP A 134 2.93 -4.05 13.36
N TRP A 135 1.98 -3.35 12.73
CA TRP A 135 0.59 -3.82 12.66
C TRP A 135 0.41 -5.08 11.81
N LEU A 136 1.18 -5.23 10.74
CA LEU A 136 1.13 -6.39 9.85
C LEU A 136 1.81 -7.63 10.46
N THR A 137 2.80 -7.42 11.34
CA THR A 137 3.55 -8.50 12.00
C THR A 137 3.05 -8.84 13.41
N ALA A 138 2.12 -8.06 13.98
CA ALA A 138 1.54 -8.30 15.30
C ALA A 138 0.71 -9.60 15.42
N GLY A 139 0.59 -10.38 14.35
CA GLY A 139 -0.10 -11.67 14.35
C GLY A 139 -0.25 -12.23 12.94
N SER A 140 -0.94 -13.36 12.82
CA SER A 140 -1.16 -13.98 11.50
C SER A 140 -2.12 -13.15 10.63
N TRP A 141 -1.71 -12.88 9.39
CA TRP A 141 -2.55 -12.22 8.38
C TRP A 141 -3.73 -13.13 7.98
N LYS A 142 -4.97 -12.64 8.16
CA LYS A 142 -6.20 -13.39 7.83
C LYS A 142 -6.96 -12.80 6.63
N GLY A 143 -6.33 -11.88 5.89
CA GLY A 143 -6.93 -11.22 4.72
C GLY A 143 -7.83 -10.04 5.06
N CYS A 144 -8.41 -9.45 4.00
CA CYS A 144 -9.27 -8.26 4.09
C CYS A 144 -10.64 -8.49 3.46
N LYS A 145 -11.66 -7.82 4.00
CA LYS A 145 -13.00 -7.71 3.42
C LYS A 145 -13.36 -6.23 3.24
N THR A 146 -14.08 -5.91 2.16
CA THR A 146 -14.63 -4.57 1.94
C THR A 146 -16.15 -4.65 1.98
N LYS A 147 -16.79 -3.84 2.83
CA LYS A 147 -18.27 -3.71 2.91
C LYS A 147 -18.63 -2.23 3.01
N ARG A 148 -19.58 -1.78 2.19
CA ARG A 148 -20.06 -0.39 2.16
C ARG A 148 -18.91 0.65 2.12
N GLY A 149 -17.89 0.39 1.30
CA GLY A 149 -16.73 1.29 1.14
C GLY A 149 -15.68 1.26 2.27
N VAL A 150 -15.89 0.47 3.32
CA VAL A 150 -14.92 0.26 4.40
C VAL A 150 -14.18 -1.05 4.18
N THR A 151 -12.84 -0.98 4.11
CA THR A 151 -11.99 -2.16 4.10
C THR A 151 -11.52 -2.47 5.52
N THR A 152 -11.65 -3.74 5.92
CA THR A 152 -11.17 -4.28 7.18
C THR A 152 -10.27 -5.47 6.91
N CYS A 153 -9.01 -5.35 7.31
CA CYS A 153 -8.02 -6.43 7.29
C CYS A 153 -7.87 -6.99 8.70
N LYS A 154 -7.72 -8.31 8.82
CA LYS A 154 -7.55 -8.98 10.12
C LYS A 154 -6.11 -9.44 10.28
N VAL A 155 -5.50 -9.12 11.42
CA VAL A 155 -4.15 -9.54 11.80
C VAL A 155 -4.18 -10.02 13.24
N GLY A 156 -4.07 -11.33 13.45
CA GLY A 156 -4.33 -11.95 14.75
C GLY A 156 -5.71 -11.56 15.30
N LYS A 157 -5.74 -11.01 16.51
CA LYS A 157 -6.95 -10.49 17.18
C LYS A 157 -7.31 -9.05 16.73
N SER A 158 -6.38 -8.33 16.09
CA SER A 158 -6.56 -6.94 15.68
C SER A 158 -7.22 -6.80 14.31
N LYS A 159 -7.74 -5.60 14.05
CA LYS A 159 -8.25 -5.19 12.73
C LYS A 159 -7.54 -3.93 12.26
N ILE A 160 -7.18 -3.86 10.99
CA ILE A 160 -6.71 -2.64 10.33
C ILE A 160 -7.82 -2.16 9.40
N VAL A 161 -8.28 -0.93 9.57
CA VAL A 161 -9.50 -0.41 8.94
C VAL A 161 -9.22 0.91 8.21
N TYR A 162 -9.73 1.02 6.99
CA TYR A 162 -9.66 2.24 6.17
C TYR A 162 -10.85 2.35 5.22
N ALA A 163 -11.12 3.54 4.70
CA ALA A 163 -12.20 3.80 3.74
C ALA A 163 -11.78 4.83 2.69
N ARG A 164 -12.28 4.70 1.46
CA ARG A 164 -11.94 5.64 0.36
C ARG A 164 -12.41 7.06 0.63
N LYS A 165 -13.55 7.21 1.29
CA LYS A 165 -14.10 8.48 1.79
C LYS A 165 -14.23 8.41 3.30
N LYS A 166 -14.22 9.56 3.98
CA LYS A 166 -14.45 9.63 5.43
C LYS A 166 -15.82 9.02 5.75
N THR A 167 -15.89 8.21 6.78
CA THR A 167 -17.12 7.58 7.26
C THR A 167 -16.98 7.21 8.75
N THR A 168 -18.01 6.58 9.32
CA THR A 168 -17.98 6.05 10.69
C THR A 168 -18.40 4.59 10.72
N VAL A 169 -17.83 3.84 11.64
CA VAL A 169 -18.27 2.47 11.96
C VAL A 169 -18.67 2.40 13.43
N LYS A 170 -19.69 1.60 13.75
CA LYS A 170 -20.07 1.34 15.14
C LYS A 170 -18.98 0.49 15.82
N ARG A 171 -18.61 0.84 17.05
CA ARG A 171 -17.73 0.01 17.89
C ARG A 171 -18.40 -1.33 18.17
N THR A 172 -17.63 -2.41 18.12
CA THR A 172 -18.06 -3.75 18.57
C THR A 172 -17.51 -4.02 19.97
N LYS A 173 -18.15 -4.86 20.78
CA LYS A 173 -17.72 -5.16 22.17
C LYS A 173 -16.25 -5.60 22.32
N ARG A 174 -15.63 -6.13 21.26
CA ARG A 174 -14.22 -6.59 21.24
C ARG A 174 -13.22 -5.55 20.72
N ILE A 175 -13.56 -4.26 20.77
CA ILE A 175 -12.70 -3.17 20.28
C ILE A 175 -12.71 -2.09 21.34
N ASP A 176 -11.55 -1.90 21.96
CA ASP A 176 -11.39 -1.00 23.10
C ASP A 176 -10.41 0.14 22.78
N THR A 177 -9.54 -0.05 21.78
CA THR A 177 -8.53 0.94 21.40
C THR A 177 -8.52 1.23 19.90
N VAL A 178 -8.25 2.50 19.55
CA VAL A 178 -8.00 2.98 18.19
C VAL A 178 -6.60 3.58 18.10
N CYS A 179 -5.73 2.97 17.28
CA CYS A 179 -4.39 3.45 17.01
C CYS A 179 -4.27 4.08 15.61
N LYS A 180 -3.58 5.22 15.53
CA LYS A 180 -3.30 5.93 14.27
C LYS A 180 -1.91 5.59 13.74
N LEU A 181 -1.64 5.91 12.48
CA LEU A 181 -0.32 5.76 11.83
C LEU A 181 0.84 6.54 12.48
N THR A 182 0.53 7.38 13.46
CA THR A 182 1.54 8.07 14.27
C THR A 182 2.01 7.24 15.48
N GLY A 183 1.59 5.98 15.60
CA GLY A 183 1.81 5.15 16.79
C GLY A 183 0.84 5.44 17.94
N LYS A 184 0.37 6.68 18.07
CA LYS A 184 -0.57 7.09 19.13
C LYS A 184 -1.89 6.30 19.11
N CYS A 185 -2.27 5.78 20.27
CA CYS A 185 -3.51 5.05 20.54
C CYS A 185 -4.40 5.83 21.51
N LYS A 186 -5.71 5.60 21.47
CA LYS A 186 -6.68 6.12 22.43
C LYS A 186 -7.86 5.15 22.61
N PRO A 187 -8.63 5.24 23.70
CA PRO A 187 -9.88 4.49 23.84
C PRO A 187 -10.82 4.67 22.65
N ALA A 188 -11.53 3.60 22.29
CA ALA A 188 -12.43 3.56 21.16
C ALA A 188 -13.77 4.22 21.49
N ASP A 189 -14.11 5.28 20.76
CA ASP A 189 -15.42 5.94 20.85
C ASP A 189 -16.55 4.98 20.36
N LYS A 190 -17.80 5.20 20.80
CA LYS A 190 -18.99 4.43 20.32
C LYS A 190 -19.09 4.41 18.78
N ARG A 191 -18.67 5.49 18.13
CA ARG A 191 -18.55 5.62 16.66
C ARG A 191 -17.11 5.94 16.28
N ILE A 192 -16.46 5.02 15.59
CA ILE A 192 -15.06 5.13 15.19
C ILE A 192 -15.00 5.81 13.83
N ARG A 193 -14.26 6.92 13.74
CA ARG A 193 -14.02 7.64 12.47
C ARG A 193 -13.04 6.85 11.60
N VAL A 194 -13.43 6.55 10.37
CA VAL A 194 -12.63 5.85 9.37
C VAL A 194 -12.38 6.77 8.18
N ALA A 195 -11.16 6.77 7.66
CA ALA A 195 -10.72 7.64 6.58
C ALA A 195 -9.75 6.88 5.64
N PRO A 196 -9.23 7.52 4.57
CA PRO A 196 -8.23 6.90 3.71
C PRO A 196 -6.95 6.47 4.42
N ALA A 197 -6.56 7.20 5.48
CA ALA A 197 -5.47 6.80 6.35
C ALA A 197 -5.92 5.66 7.28
N PRO A 198 -5.27 4.49 7.22
CA PRO A 198 -5.63 3.35 8.06
C PRO A 198 -5.50 3.62 9.56
N ILE A 199 -6.35 2.94 10.33
CA ILE A 199 -6.29 2.84 11.79
C ILE A 199 -6.24 1.37 12.20
N ARG A 200 -5.61 1.07 13.32
CA ARG A 200 -5.68 -0.25 13.95
C ARG A 200 -6.71 -0.22 15.09
N LEU A 201 -7.53 -1.25 15.14
CA LEU A 201 -8.49 -1.52 16.18
C LEU A 201 -8.03 -2.78 16.92
N THR A 202 -7.96 -2.67 18.24
CA THR A 202 -7.64 -3.76 19.16
C THR A 202 -8.71 -3.83 20.23
#